data_AF-A0A060CMT6-F1
#
_entry.id   AF-A0A060CMT6-F1
#
_cell.length_a   1.000
_cell.length_b   1.000
_cell.length_c   1.000
_cell.angle_alpha   90.00
_cell.angle_beta   90.00
_cell.angle_gamma   90.00
#
_symmetry.space_group_name_H-M   'P 1'
#
loop_
_entity.id
_entity.type
_entity.pdbx_description
1 polymer ?
#
loop_
_entity_poly.entity_id
_entity_poly.type
_entity_poly.pdbx_seq_one_letter_code
_entity_poly.pdbx_strand_id
1 'polypeptide(L)'
;MPLNLAKKYGGWKNRQLIDFYQRFAEVILKRYSNRVHYWMTFNEINSAFHFPVMSQGLVPKTGSQDFTNIFQAWHNQFVASALAVKF
;
A
#
# COMPACT_ATOMS: atom_id res chain seq x y z
N MET A 1 2.66 -6.09 3.86
CA MET A 1 3.64 -5.54 2.89
C MET A 1 5.03 -6.15 3.11
N PRO A 2 5.94 -6.17 2.11
CA PRO A 2 7.30 -6.69 2.31
C PRO A 2 8.08 -5.96 3.42
N LEU A 3 8.73 -6.71 4.32
CA LEU A 3 9.43 -6.15 5.50
C LEU A 3 10.54 -5.16 5.11
N ASN A 4 11.28 -5.44 4.03
CA ASN A 4 12.32 -4.54 3.53
C ASN A 4 11.76 -3.15 3.18
N LEU A 5 10.57 -3.09 2.60
CA LEU A 5 9.94 -1.82 2.24
C LEU A 5 9.53 -1.02 3.48
N ALA A 6 9.01 -1.70 4.51
CA ALA A 6 8.70 -1.06 5.79
C ALA A 6 9.97 -0.50 6.47
N LYS A 7 11.04 -1.30 6.54
CA LYS A 7 12.31 -0.89 7.18
C LYS A 7 13.05 0.22 6.43
N LYS A 8 13.13 0.14 5.10
CA LYS A 8 13.95 1.05 4.27
C LYS A 8 13.23 2.36 3.92
N TYR A 9 11.90 2.31 3.75
CA TYR A 9 11.13 3.45 3.26
C TYR A 9 10.14 4.00 4.28
N GLY A 10 9.93 3.30 5.41
CA GLY A 10 8.99 3.73 6.45
C GLY A 10 7.53 3.43 6.14
N GLY A 11 7.27 2.47 5.26
CA GLY A 11 5.92 2.03 4.91
C GLY A 11 5.19 3.01 3.98
N TRP A 12 3.86 2.90 3.98
CA TRP A 12 2.97 3.54 2.98
C TRP A 12 2.98 5.06 2.99
N LYS A 13 3.52 5.72 4.03
CA LYS A 13 3.70 7.17 4.03
C LYS A 13 4.71 7.64 2.98
N ASN A 14 5.60 6.76 2.52
CA ASN A 14 6.58 7.10 1.50
C ASN A 14 6.01 6.91 0.09
N ARG A 15 6.00 7.99 -0.68
CA ARG A 15 5.41 8.06 -2.03
C ARG A 15 6.00 7.03 -3.01
N GLN A 16 7.25 6.61 -2.84
CA GLN A 16 7.89 5.61 -3.73
C GLN A 16 7.19 4.24 -3.68
N LEU A 17 6.42 3.95 -2.64
CA LEU A 17 5.64 2.70 -2.57
C LEU A 17 4.52 2.64 -3.61
N ILE A 18 4.08 3.78 -4.14
CA ILE A 18 3.12 3.82 -5.26
C ILE A 18 3.73 3.11 -6.47
N ASP A 19 4.96 3.49 -6.86
CA ASP A 19 5.65 2.89 -8.00
C ASP A 19 5.98 1.41 -7.77
N PHE A 20 6.31 1.05 -6.53
CA PHE A 20 6.58 -0.35 -6.17
C PHE A 20 5.32 -1.21 -6.27
N TYR A 21 4.19 -0.69 -5.80
CA TYR A 21 2.90 -1.36 -5.90
C TYR A 21 2.41 -1.43 -7.35
N GLN A 22 2.60 -0.37 -8.14
CA GLN A 22 2.23 -0.37 -9.55
C GLN A 22 2.96 -1.47 -10.32
N ARG A 23 4.27 -1.63 -10.11
CA ARG A 23 5.05 -2.73 -10.72
C ARG A 23 4.56 -4.11 -10.26
N PHE A 24 4.23 -4.25 -8.98
CA PHE A 24 3.65 -5.49 -8.45
C PHE A 24 2.30 -5.82 -9.10
N ALA A 25 1.40 -4.85 -9.15
CA ALA A 25 0.08 -4.98 -9.75
C ALA A 25 0.18 -5.31 -11.24
N GLU A 26 1.01 -4.59 -12.00
CA GLU A 26 1.24 -4.82 -13.43
C GLU A 26 1.68 -6.27 -13.71
N VAL A 27 2.66 -6.79 -12.96
CA VAL A 27 3.15 -8.16 -13.15
C VAL A 27 2.04 -9.19 -12.89
N ILE A 28 1.28 -9.02 -11.81
CA ILE A 28 0.20 -9.95 -11.44
C ILE A 28 -0.97 -9.87 -12.44
N LEU A 29 -1.43 -8.66 -12.76
CA LEU A 29 -2.54 -8.43 -13.68
C LEU A 29 -2.20 -8.97 -15.07
N LYS A 30 -0.98 -8.73 -15.58
CA LYS A 30 -0.53 -9.34 -16.85
C LYS A 30 -0.48 -10.85 -16.79
N ARG A 31 0.07 -11.43 -15.72
CA ARG A 31 0.31 -12.87 -15.61
C ARG A 31 -0.97 -13.69 -15.49
N TYR A 32 -1.97 -13.15 -14.79
CA TYR A 32 -3.16 -13.90 -14.39
C TYR A 32 -4.46 -13.37 -15.00
N SER A 33 -4.40 -12.41 -15.93
CA SER A 33 -5.57 -11.81 -16.60
C SER A 33 -6.54 -12.81 -17.21
N ASN A 34 -6.06 -13.97 -17.67
CA ASN A 34 -6.88 -15.01 -18.29
C ASN A 34 -7.47 -16.04 -17.29
N ARG A 35 -7.14 -15.93 -16.00
CA ARG A 35 -7.60 -16.86 -14.95
C ARG A 35 -8.37 -16.17 -13.82
N VAL A 36 -8.19 -14.87 -13.64
CA VAL A 36 -8.75 -14.12 -12.51
C VAL A 36 -9.51 -12.91 -13.04
N HIS A 37 -10.82 -12.90 -12.79
CA HIS A 37 -11.74 -11.87 -13.28
C HIS A 37 -12.06 -10.78 -12.25
N TYR A 38 -11.95 -11.10 -10.96
CA TYR A 38 -12.29 -10.19 -9.87
C TYR A 38 -11.05 -9.87 -9.06
N TRP A 39 -10.83 -8.58 -8.86
CA TRP A 39 -9.64 -8.05 -8.21
C TRP A 39 -10.05 -7.07 -7.12
N MET A 40 -9.23 -7.02 -6.07
CA MET A 40 -9.29 -6.02 -5.02
C MET A 40 -7.88 -5.50 -4.80
N THR A 41 -7.72 -4.18 -4.67
CA THR A 41 -6.41 -3.56 -4.48
C THR A 41 -5.95 -3.65 -3.03
N PHE A 42 -6.72 -3.07 -2.11
CA PHE A 42 -6.43 -3.06 -0.69
C PHE A 42 -7.61 -3.62 0.10
N ASN A 43 -7.33 -4.54 1.02
CA ASN A 43 -8.29 -5.00 2.02
C ASN A 43 -8.31 -4.06 3.23
N GLU A 44 -9.50 -3.69 3.71
CA GLU A 44 -9.72 -2.97 4.97
C GLU A 44 -8.75 -1.81 5.20
N ILE A 45 -8.68 -0.88 4.25
CA ILE A 45 -7.71 0.21 4.32
C ILE A 45 -7.88 1.05 5.61
N ASN A 46 -9.12 1.18 6.12
CA ASN A 46 -9.47 1.84 7.38
C ASN A 46 -8.82 1.23 8.63
N SER A 47 -8.34 -0.02 8.56
CA SER A 47 -7.68 -0.70 9.68
C SER A 47 -6.44 0.02 10.22
N ALA A 48 -5.87 0.97 9.47
CA ALA A 48 -4.65 1.67 9.86
C ALA A 48 -4.73 2.42 11.19
N PHE A 49 -5.92 2.85 11.63
CA PHE A 49 -6.08 3.45 12.96
C PHE A 49 -5.88 2.46 14.11
N HIS A 50 -6.21 1.19 13.90
CA HIS A 50 -6.08 0.15 14.91
C HIS A 50 -4.77 -0.64 14.75
N PHE A 51 -4.33 -0.84 13.52
CA PHE A 51 -3.22 -1.72 13.17
C PHE A 51 -2.27 -1.09 12.13
N PRO A 52 -1.62 0.06 12.42
CA PRO A 52 -0.81 0.79 11.44
C PRO A 52 0.39 -0.01 10.90
N VAL A 53 0.94 -0.92 11.71
CA VAL A 53 2.03 -1.82 11.27
C VAL A 53 1.52 -2.81 10.23
N MET A 54 0.38 -3.45 10.47
CA MET A 54 -0.17 -4.47 9.57
C MET A 54 -0.78 -3.85 8.32
N SER A 55 -1.48 -2.72 8.48
CA SER A 55 -2.19 -2.01 7.42
C SER A 55 -1.26 -1.21 6.51
N GLN A 56 -0.34 -0.45 7.11
CA GLN A 56 0.46 0.55 6.39
C GLN A 56 1.97 0.34 6.52
N GLY A 57 2.43 -0.62 7.32
CA GLY A 57 3.85 -0.83 7.60
C GLY A 57 4.49 0.28 8.41
N LEU A 58 3.69 1.07 9.14
CA LEU A 58 4.19 2.11 10.02
C LEU A 58 4.38 1.53 11.42
N VAL A 59 5.61 1.62 11.95
CA VAL A 59 5.97 1.35 13.35
C VAL A 59 6.13 2.67 14.12
N PRO A 60 6.22 2.66 15.47
CA PRO A 60 6.39 3.90 16.23
C PRO A 60 7.58 4.75 15.76
N LYS A 61 8.73 4.09 15.48
CA LYS A 61 9.94 4.75 14.94
C LYS A 61 9.71 5.43 13.57
N THR A 62 8.71 5.00 12.81
CA THR A 62 8.36 5.59 11.50
C THR A 62 7.08 6.42 11.57
N GLY A 63 6.62 6.80 12.76
CA GLY A 63 5.52 7.74 12.95
C GLY A 63 4.12 7.10 12.95
N SER A 64 3.98 5.85 13.40
CA SER A 64 2.67 5.18 13.47
C SER A 64 1.66 5.77 14.47
N GLN A 65 2.10 6.68 15.33
CA GLN A 65 1.25 7.38 16.31
C GLN A 65 0.85 8.79 15.84
N ASP A 66 1.39 9.23 14.70
CA ASP A 66 1.10 10.53 14.10
C ASP A 66 0.05 10.35 13.02
N PHE A 67 -1.13 10.93 13.23
CA PHE A 67 -2.24 10.83 12.30
C PHE A 67 -1.91 11.43 10.94
N THR A 68 -1.08 12.47 10.85
CA THR A 68 -0.65 13.03 9.55
C THR A 68 0.08 11.98 8.73
N ASN A 69 0.93 11.15 9.35
CA ASN A 69 1.59 10.03 8.65
C ASN A 69 0.60 8.95 8.20
N ILE A 70 -0.42 8.64 9.03
CA ILE A 70 -1.46 7.67 8.69
C ILE A 70 -2.31 8.16 7.51
N PHE A 71 -2.74 9.42 7.52
CA PHE A 71 -3.48 10.03 6.42
C PHE A 71 -2.65 10.12 5.14
N GLN A 72 -1.36 10.46 5.24
CA GLN A 72 -0.46 10.47 4.09
C GLN A 72 -0.28 9.07 3.50
N ALA A 73 -0.18 8.04 4.35
CA ALA A 73 -0.11 6.65 3.93
C ALA A 73 -1.39 6.21 3.22
N TRP A 74 -2.57 6.60 3.72
CA TRP A 74 -3.84 6.39 3.02
C TRP A 74 -3.89 7.08 1.67
N HIS A 75 -3.48 8.35 1.61
CA HIS A 75 -3.43 9.07 0.34
C HIS A 75 -2.62 8.30 -0.70
N ASN A 76 -1.43 7.81 -0.32
CA ASN A 76 -0.59 7.02 -1.23
C ASN A 76 -1.24 5.67 -1.61
N GLN A 77 -1.88 4.98 -0.67
CA GLN A 77 -2.63 3.74 -0.96
C GLN A 77 -3.81 3.99 -1.92
N PHE A 78 -4.55 5.09 -1.75
CA PHE A 78 -5.63 5.48 -2.66
C PHE A 78 -5.11 5.80 -4.06
N VAL A 79 -4.02 6.56 -4.17
CA VAL A 79 -3.40 6.85 -5.47
C VAL A 79 -2.89 5.57 -6.14
N ALA A 80 -2.20 4.70 -5.40
CA ALA A 80 -1.73 3.41 -5.89
C ALA A 80 -2.89 2.50 -6.36
N SER A 81 -3.99 2.49 -5.61
CA SER A 81 -5.23 1.79 -6.00
C SER A 81 -5.79 2.34 -7.30
N ALA A 82 -5.93 3.66 -7.42
CA ALA A 82 -6.47 4.31 -8.61
C ALA A 82 -5.60 4.06 -9.85
N LEU A 83 -4.27 4.03 -9.70
CA LEU A 83 -3.35 3.69 -10.80
C LEU A 83 -3.46 2.23 -11.22
N ALA A 84 -3.60 1.30 -10.28
CA ALA A 84 -3.73 -0.13 -10.60
C ALA A 84 -5.03 -0.47 -11.34
N VAL A 85 -6.11 0.30 -11.11
CA VAL A 85 -7.40 0.11 -11.82
C VAL A 85 -7.37 0.64 -13.26
N LYS A 86 -6.40 1.47 -13.62
CA LYS A 86 -6.22 1.92 -15.02
C LYS A 86 -5.53 0.88 -15.91
N PHE A 87 -4.99 -0.17 -15.31
CA PHE A 87 -4.32 -1.26 -16.02
C PHE A 87 -5.34 -2.17 -16.70
#